data_AF-A0A947HCY2-F1
#
_entry.id   AF-A0A947HCY2-F1
#
_cell.length_a   1.000
_cell.length_b   1.000
_cell.length_c   1.000
_cell.angle_alpha   90.00
_cell.angle_beta   90.00
_cell.angle_gamma   90.00
#
_symmetry.space_group_name_H-M   'P 1'
#
loop_
_entity.id
_entity.type
_entity.pdbx_description
1 polymer ?
#
loop_
_entity_poly.entity_id
_entity_poly.type
_entity_poly.pdbx_seq_one_letter_code
_entity_poly.pdbx_strand_id
1 'polypeptide(L)'
;MTDWKNEIRKQLLDGSPWGEKNDLWPYEGLERQLLSANPEDRSALVQACQALITDADPQVRTGIVAILSEIAPDVGAEWLYSQLLNHPQLFVQVAPEKAKLPHPSLDKEILLAMAQVVKATDQRIIAYLREAARIPDWGTWLLPTLAKVDSDWLVANAAELVPHQVVSVLLPLSPAQRKKLVLALAPWPQETLEHISTQFWRQFEPAEAQALQALMRGQ
;
A
#
# COMPACT_ATOMS: atom_id res chain seq x y z
N MET A 1 16.32 30.35 -6.52
CA MET A 1 15.41 29.34 -5.95
C MET A 1 15.12 28.33 -7.02
N THR A 2 15.37 27.04 -6.78
CA THR A 2 15.13 25.98 -7.76
C THR A 2 13.63 25.87 -8.04
N ASP A 3 13.26 25.78 -9.32
CA ASP A 3 11.88 25.56 -9.72
C ASP A 3 11.58 24.06 -9.74
N TRP A 4 11.38 23.51 -8.54
CA TRP A 4 11.19 22.07 -8.35
C TRP A 4 10.00 21.50 -9.14
N LYS A 5 8.93 22.27 -9.34
CA LYS A 5 7.78 21.81 -10.13
C LYS A 5 8.19 21.57 -11.58
N ASN A 6 8.94 22.50 -12.18
CA ASN A 6 9.39 22.36 -13.54
C ASN A 6 10.44 21.25 -13.70
N GLU A 7 11.37 21.09 -12.77
CA GLU A 7 12.36 20.01 -12.82
C GLU A 7 11.72 18.63 -12.63
N ILE A 8 10.79 18.48 -11.68
CA ILE A 8 10.02 17.24 -11.52
C ILE A 8 9.20 16.96 -12.78
N ARG A 9 8.53 17.97 -13.35
CA ARG A 9 7.75 17.77 -14.57
C ARG A 9 8.62 17.27 -15.72
N LYS A 10 9.80 17.84 -15.94
CA LYS A 10 10.77 17.33 -16.92
C LYS A 10 11.15 15.88 -16.61
N GLN A 11 11.44 15.59 -15.34
CA GLN A 11 11.86 14.26 -14.92
C GLN A 11 10.82 13.21 -15.28
N LEU A 12 9.54 13.52 -15.05
CA LEU A 12 8.45 12.58 -15.33
C LEU A 12 8.14 12.47 -16.83
N LEU A 13 8.50 13.47 -17.64
CA LEU A 13 8.23 13.49 -19.08
C LEU A 13 9.32 12.79 -19.89
N ASP A 14 10.58 13.08 -19.61
CA ASP A 14 11.72 12.63 -20.43
C ASP A 14 12.89 12.04 -19.62
N GLY A 15 12.77 11.97 -18.30
CA GLY A 15 13.79 11.41 -17.42
C GLY A 15 14.88 12.40 -17.02
N SER A 16 14.83 13.67 -17.41
CA SER A 16 15.81 14.69 -16.98
C SER A 16 15.29 15.54 -15.80
N PRO A 17 16.13 15.95 -14.84
CA PRO A 17 17.58 15.97 -14.88
C PRO A 17 18.29 14.80 -14.15
N TRP A 18 17.55 13.90 -13.50
CA TRP A 18 18.10 12.88 -12.59
C TRP A 18 18.11 11.45 -13.18
N GLY A 19 17.70 11.29 -14.43
CA GLY A 19 17.66 9.99 -15.09
C GLY A 19 19.04 9.37 -15.24
N GLU A 20 19.09 8.06 -15.00
CA GLU A 20 20.27 7.24 -15.20
C GLU A 20 20.07 6.25 -16.35
N LYS A 21 21.18 5.75 -16.91
CA LYS A 21 21.17 4.85 -18.08
C LYS A 21 20.34 3.57 -17.87
N ASN A 22 20.23 3.12 -16.63
CA ASN A 22 19.55 1.87 -16.27
C ASN A 22 18.10 2.08 -15.81
N ASP A 23 17.62 3.34 -15.79
CA ASP A 23 16.25 3.62 -15.40
C ASP A 23 15.29 3.00 -16.42
N LEU A 24 14.31 2.25 -15.93
CA LEU A 24 13.27 1.71 -16.79
C LEU A 24 12.16 2.74 -17.00
N TRP A 25 11.94 3.60 -16.00
CA TRP A 25 10.88 4.61 -16.01
C TRP A 25 11.38 5.99 -15.61
N PRO A 26 10.82 7.07 -16.19
CA PRO A 26 11.25 8.43 -15.88
C PRO A 26 11.13 8.83 -14.40
N TYR A 27 10.22 8.23 -13.62
CA TYR A 27 10.04 8.58 -12.21
C TYR A 27 11.17 8.06 -11.29
N GLU A 28 11.98 7.09 -11.73
CA GLU A 28 13.01 6.46 -10.88
C GLU A 28 14.11 7.45 -10.47
N GLY A 29 14.47 8.39 -11.36
CA GLY A 29 15.39 9.48 -11.01
C GLY A 29 14.84 10.39 -9.91
N LEU A 30 13.53 10.67 -9.90
CA LEU A 30 12.88 11.44 -8.84
C LEU A 30 12.84 10.67 -7.52
N GLU A 31 12.55 9.37 -7.57
CA GLU A 31 12.57 8.48 -6.40
C GLU A 31 13.94 8.53 -5.71
N ARG A 32 15.03 8.36 -6.46
CA ARG A 32 16.40 8.47 -5.92
C ARG A 32 16.68 9.86 -5.35
N GLN A 33 16.20 10.91 -6.01
CA GLN A 33 16.38 12.28 -5.52
C GLN A 33 15.63 12.51 -4.19
N LEU A 34 14.42 11.98 -4.04
CA LEU A 34 13.65 12.06 -2.78
C LEU A 34 14.32 11.30 -1.63
N LEU A 35 14.91 10.13 -1.93
CA LEU A 35 15.60 9.29 -0.93
C LEU A 35 16.93 9.87 -0.46
N SER A 36 17.63 10.63 -1.31
CA SER A 36 18.94 11.23 -1.00
C SER A 36 18.88 12.70 -0.57
N ALA A 37 17.73 13.35 -0.69
CA ALA A 37 17.55 14.74 -0.32
C ALA A 37 17.76 14.98 1.19
N ASN A 38 18.38 16.12 1.51
CA ASN A 38 18.37 16.64 2.88
C ASN A 38 16.95 17.07 3.29
N PRO A 39 16.65 17.31 4.58
CA PRO A 39 15.30 17.64 5.02
C PRO A 39 14.67 18.87 4.36
N GLU A 40 15.45 19.91 4.06
CA GLU A 40 14.96 21.13 3.42
C GLU A 40 14.56 20.88 1.96
N ASP A 41 15.45 20.26 1.18
CA ASP A 41 15.19 19.89 -0.20
C ASP A 41 14.05 18.86 -0.32
N ARG A 42 13.99 17.89 0.61
CA ARG A 42 12.90 16.90 0.65
C ARG A 42 11.56 17.60 0.84
N SER A 43 11.46 18.53 1.79
CA SER A 43 10.23 19.30 2.00
C SER A 43 9.81 20.05 0.73
N ALA A 44 10.75 20.69 0.03
CA ALA A 44 10.47 21.42 -1.21
C ALA A 44 10.04 20.48 -2.36
N LEU A 45 10.71 19.33 -2.51
CA LEU A 45 10.37 18.30 -3.49
C LEU A 45 8.97 17.73 -3.24
N VAL A 46 8.66 17.36 -2.00
CA VAL A 46 7.33 16.84 -1.61
C VAL A 46 6.25 17.86 -1.92
N GLN A 47 6.44 19.14 -1.58
CA GLN A 47 5.47 20.20 -1.91
C GLN A 47 5.26 20.35 -3.42
N ALA A 48 6.32 20.21 -4.22
CA ALA A 48 6.22 20.24 -5.66
C ALA A 48 5.46 19.01 -6.20
N CYS A 49 5.72 17.81 -5.67
CA CYS A 49 4.98 16.60 -6.00
C CYS A 49 3.49 16.73 -5.66
N GLN A 50 3.15 17.27 -4.48
CA GLN A 50 1.76 17.53 -4.08
C GLN A 50 1.04 18.45 -5.07
N ALA A 51 1.74 19.41 -5.66
CA ALA A 51 1.15 20.31 -6.65
C ALA A 51 0.98 19.67 -8.04
N LEU A 52 1.70 18.59 -8.33
CA LEU A 52 1.69 17.90 -9.63
C LEU A 52 0.81 16.64 -9.67
N ILE A 53 0.29 16.18 -8.52
CA ILE A 53 -0.61 15.00 -8.47
C ILE A 53 -1.87 15.18 -9.33
N THR A 54 -2.33 16.43 -9.51
CA THR A 54 -3.50 16.81 -10.33
C THR A 54 -3.11 17.48 -11.65
N ASP A 55 -1.85 17.33 -12.09
CA ASP A 55 -1.35 17.92 -13.34
C ASP A 55 -2.24 17.55 -14.54
N ALA A 56 -2.40 18.43 -15.52
CA ALA A 56 -3.22 18.16 -16.70
C ALA A 56 -2.67 16.98 -17.55
N ASP A 57 -1.36 16.77 -17.52
CA ASP A 57 -0.67 15.73 -18.27
C ASP A 57 -0.78 14.37 -17.52
N PRO A 58 -1.42 13.34 -18.12
CA PRO A 58 -1.56 12.03 -17.51
C PRO A 58 -0.22 11.34 -17.20
N GLN A 59 0.83 11.59 -17.98
CA GLN A 59 2.15 11.01 -17.75
C GLN A 59 2.76 11.58 -16.47
N VAL A 60 2.62 12.90 -16.25
CA VAL A 60 3.08 13.57 -15.03
C VAL A 60 2.32 13.03 -13.81
N ARG A 61 0.98 12.94 -13.89
CA ARG A 61 0.18 12.37 -12.79
C ARG A 61 0.59 10.94 -12.47
N THR A 62 0.75 10.11 -13.50
CA THR A 62 1.19 8.71 -13.34
C THR A 62 2.54 8.63 -12.63
N GLY A 63 3.50 9.47 -13.04
CA GLY A 63 4.81 9.55 -12.41
C GLY A 63 4.77 9.95 -10.94
N ILE A 64 3.92 10.92 -10.56
CA ILE A 64 3.72 11.27 -9.15
C ILE A 64 3.08 10.12 -8.38
N VAL A 65 2.06 9.46 -8.95
CA VAL A 65 1.40 8.31 -8.32
C VAL A 65 2.41 7.17 -8.08
N ALA A 66 3.33 6.94 -9.01
CA ALA A 66 4.37 5.90 -8.91
C ALA A 66 5.28 6.05 -7.69
N ILE A 67 5.53 7.29 -7.24
CA ILE A 67 6.43 7.58 -6.11
C ILE A 67 5.68 7.86 -4.80
N LEU A 68 4.37 7.58 -4.74
CA LEU A 68 3.58 7.90 -3.56
C LEU A 68 4.04 7.15 -2.31
N SER A 69 4.56 5.93 -2.43
CA SER A 69 5.15 5.22 -1.29
C SER A 69 6.23 6.05 -0.58
N GLU A 70 7.02 6.78 -1.36
CA GLU A 70 8.16 7.53 -0.84
C GLU A 70 7.77 8.86 -0.20
N ILE A 71 6.69 9.49 -0.66
CA ILE A 71 6.22 10.78 -0.13
C ILE A 71 5.03 10.66 0.82
N ALA A 72 4.35 9.52 0.85
CA ALA A 72 3.22 9.25 1.75
C ALA A 72 3.53 9.57 3.22
N PRO A 73 4.72 9.25 3.77
CA PRO A 73 5.05 9.58 5.15
C PRO A 73 5.04 11.09 5.45
N ASP A 74 5.36 11.93 4.47
CA ASP A 74 5.40 13.39 4.63
C ASP A 74 4.02 14.04 4.40
N VAL A 75 3.22 13.51 3.48
CA VAL A 75 1.90 14.09 3.12
C VAL A 75 0.74 13.55 3.96
N GLY A 76 0.87 12.31 4.44
CA GLY A 76 -0.12 11.63 5.28
C GLY A 76 -1.34 11.07 4.56
N ALA A 77 -2.07 10.20 5.26
CA ALA A 77 -3.21 9.47 4.73
C ALA A 77 -4.39 10.39 4.36
N GLU A 78 -4.68 11.42 5.16
CA GLU A 78 -5.80 12.34 4.91
C GLU A 78 -5.61 13.12 3.60
N TRP A 79 -4.37 13.54 3.29
CA TRP A 79 -4.09 14.21 2.03
C TRP A 79 -4.35 13.27 0.84
N LEU A 80 -3.86 12.02 0.89
CA LEU A 80 -4.09 11.01 -0.14
C LEU A 80 -5.58 10.72 -0.33
N TYR A 81 -6.30 10.54 0.77
CA TYR A 81 -7.76 10.34 0.78
C TYR A 81 -8.49 11.50 0.09
N SER A 82 -8.09 12.73 0.38
CA SER A 82 -8.69 13.91 -0.23
C SER A 82 -8.48 13.98 -1.75
N GLN A 83 -7.37 13.44 -2.27
CA GLN A 83 -7.13 13.40 -3.72
C GLN A 83 -8.14 12.48 -4.43
N LEU A 84 -8.42 11.31 -3.86
CA LEU A 84 -9.42 10.38 -4.40
C LEU A 84 -10.83 10.96 -4.35
N LEU A 85 -11.16 11.65 -3.27
CA LEU A 85 -12.49 12.21 -3.06
C LEU A 85 -12.77 13.45 -3.93
N ASN A 86 -11.79 14.35 -4.04
CA ASN A 86 -11.99 15.64 -4.72
C ASN A 86 -11.69 15.58 -6.22
N HIS A 87 -10.92 14.58 -6.67
CA HIS A 87 -10.52 14.43 -8.06
C HIS A 87 -10.73 13.00 -8.60
N PRO A 88 -11.90 12.37 -8.39
CA PRO A 88 -12.12 10.98 -8.80
C PRO A 88 -11.90 10.77 -10.30
N GLN A 89 -12.24 11.75 -11.14
CA GLN A 89 -12.05 11.73 -12.59
C GLN A 89 -10.58 11.63 -13.03
N LEU A 90 -9.62 11.94 -12.15
CA LEU A 90 -8.19 11.86 -12.46
C LEU A 90 -7.56 10.52 -12.05
N PHE A 91 -8.21 9.75 -11.17
CA PHE A 91 -7.57 8.60 -10.51
C PHE A 91 -8.41 7.32 -10.55
N VAL A 92 -9.72 7.40 -10.33
CA VAL A 92 -10.59 6.23 -10.19
C VAL A 92 -10.71 5.51 -11.53
N GLN A 93 -10.24 4.26 -11.58
CA GLN A 93 -10.20 3.44 -12.80
C GLN A 93 -9.39 4.06 -13.96
N VAL A 94 -8.56 5.07 -13.67
CA VAL A 94 -7.67 5.68 -14.67
C VAL A 94 -6.42 4.83 -14.79
N ALA A 95 -6.14 4.34 -15.99
CA ALA A 95 -4.96 3.52 -16.26
C ALA A 95 -3.66 4.37 -16.21
N PRO A 96 -2.52 3.79 -15.76
CA PRO A 96 -1.22 4.44 -15.84
C PRO A 96 -0.81 4.76 -17.29
N GLU A 97 -0.25 5.95 -17.50
CA GLU A 97 0.27 6.40 -18.80
C GLU A 97 1.80 6.20 -18.86
N LYS A 98 2.29 5.44 -19.85
CA LYS A 98 3.73 5.24 -20.16
C LYS A 98 4.61 4.77 -18.99
N ALA A 99 4.02 4.28 -17.91
CA ALA A 99 4.70 3.64 -16.80
C ALA A 99 4.00 2.34 -16.44
N LYS A 100 4.78 1.32 -16.06
CA LYS A 100 4.23 0.09 -15.52
C LYS A 100 4.11 0.20 -14.01
N LEU A 101 2.90 0.49 -13.53
CA LEU A 101 2.60 0.39 -12.10
C LEU A 101 2.18 -1.04 -11.74
N PRO A 102 2.40 -1.47 -10.50
CA PRO A 102 1.94 -2.78 -10.04
C PRO A 102 0.43 -2.99 -10.22
N HIS A 103 -0.37 -1.93 -10.10
CA HIS A 103 -1.83 -2.00 -10.20
C HIS A 103 -2.36 -1.32 -11.46
N PRO A 104 -3.49 -1.81 -12.00
CA PRO A 104 -4.01 -1.36 -13.30
C PRO A 104 -4.64 0.04 -13.28
N SER A 105 -4.74 0.68 -12.12
CA SER A 105 -5.35 2.00 -11.99
C SER A 105 -4.70 2.86 -10.90
N LEU A 106 -4.68 4.17 -11.11
CA LEU A 106 -4.01 5.13 -10.23
C LEU A 106 -4.62 5.19 -8.83
N ASP A 107 -5.94 5.04 -8.70
CA ASP A 107 -6.62 4.99 -7.41
C ASP A 107 -6.14 3.85 -6.51
N LYS A 108 -5.78 2.69 -7.09
CA LYS A 108 -5.26 1.56 -6.34
C LYS A 108 -3.88 1.86 -5.75
N GLU A 109 -3.02 2.54 -6.50
CA GLU A 109 -1.70 2.95 -6.01
C GLU A 109 -1.81 4.01 -4.91
N ILE A 110 -2.67 5.01 -5.08
CA ILE A 110 -2.95 6.01 -4.04
C ILE A 110 -3.48 5.33 -2.77
N LEU A 111 -4.35 4.35 -2.93
CA LEU A 111 -4.94 3.61 -1.83
C LEU A 111 -3.92 2.77 -1.06
N LEU A 112 -2.95 2.16 -1.74
CA LEU A 112 -1.86 1.44 -1.10
C LEU A 112 -0.91 2.39 -0.36
N ALA A 113 -0.55 3.51 -0.98
CA ALA A 113 0.23 4.54 -0.30
C ALA A 113 -0.50 5.04 0.96
N MET A 114 -1.82 5.24 0.88
CA MET A 114 -2.64 5.62 2.03
C MET A 114 -2.65 4.52 3.10
N ALA A 115 -2.77 3.26 2.71
CA ALA A 115 -2.73 2.11 3.62
C ALA A 115 -1.37 1.92 4.32
N GLN A 116 -0.28 2.44 3.76
CA GLN A 116 1.04 2.39 4.40
C GLN A 116 1.15 3.38 5.58
N VAL A 117 0.46 4.52 5.50
CA VAL A 117 0.63 5.63 6.45
C VAL A 117 -0.59 5.92 7.32
N VAL A 118 -1.70 5.22 7.11
CA VAL A 118 -2.91 5.32 7.94
C VAL A 118 -2.62 4.95 9.40
N LYS A 119 -3.23 5.71 10.32
CA LYS A 119 -3.15 5.50 11.77
C LYS A 119 -4.48 4.95 12.30
N ALA A 120 -4.44 4.28 13.45
CA ALA A 120 -5.64 3.77 14.13
C ALA A 120 -6.66 4.88 14.49
N THR A 121 -6.23 6.15 14.54
CA THR A 121 -7.10 7.30 14.78
C THR A 121 -7.86 7.77 13.54
N ASP A 122 -7.49 7.32 12.33
CA ASP A 122 -8.01 7.84 11.06
C ASP A 122 -9.31 7.13 10.66
N GLN A 123 -10.34 7.23 11.52
CA GLN A 123 -11.56 6.41 11.44
C GLN A 123 -12.29 6.48 10.09
N ARG A 124 -12.31 7.65 9.44
CA ARG A 124 -12.93 7.80 8.10
C ARG A 124 -12.16 7.05 7.02
N ILE A 125 -10.83 7.10 7.07
CA ILE A 125 -9.96 6.41 6.13
C ILE A 125 -10.03 4.90 6.37
N ILE A 126 -10.04 4.46 7.64
CA ILE A 126 -10.25 3.05 7.98
C ILE A 126 -11.59 2.56 7.43
N ALA A 127 -12.68 3.32 7.59
CA ALA A 127 -13.97 2.96 7.00
C ALA A 127 -13.90 2.81 5.47
N TYR A 128 -13.18 3.70 4.78
CA TYR A 128 -12.95 3.58 3.34
C TYR A 128 -12.12 2.33 2.99
N LEU A 129 -11.06 2.02 3.75
CA LEU A 129 -10.24 0.82 3.57
C LEU A 129 -11.04 -0.47 3.78
N ARG A 130 -12.00 -0.48 4.71
CA ARG A 130 -12.90 -1.63 4.94
C ARG A 130 -13.75 -1.94 3.70
N GLU A 131 -14.35 -0.92 3.09
CA GLU A 131 -15.16 -1.08 1.87
C GLU A 131 -14.29 -1.53 0.70
N ALA A 132 -13.11 -0.92 0.57
CA ALA A 132 -12.11 -1.31 -0.42
C ALA A 132 -11.66 -2.78 -0.28
N ALA A 133 -11.48 -3.27 0.95
CA ALA A 133 -11.07 -4.64 1.22
C ALA A 133 -12.10 -5.70 0.79
N ARG A 134 -13.37 -5.31 0.58
CA ARG A 134 -14.42 -6.20 0.07
C ARG A 134 -14.29 -6.49 -1.43
N ILE A 135 -13.40 -5.81 -2.16
CA ILE A 135 -13.27 -5.98 -3.61
C ILE A 135 -12.31 -7.15 -3.92
N PRO A 136 -12.78 -8.26 -4.53
CA PRO A 136 -12.02 -9.52 -4.61
C PRO A 136 -10.64 -9.43 -5.26
N ASP A 137 -10.50 -8.62 -6.33
CA ASP A 137 -9.28 -8.61 -7.14
C ASP A 137 -8.08 -7.93 -6.46
N TRP A 138 -8.32 -7.11 -5.44
CA TRP A 138 -7.24 -6.30 -4.85
C TRP A 138 -7.41 -5.95 -3.37
N GLY A 139 -8.59 -6.18 -2.77
CA GLY A 139 -8.81 -5.92 -1.35
C GLY A 139 -7.88 -6.71 -0.43
N THR A 140 -7.33 -7.83 -0.90
CA THR A 140 -6.34 -8.67 -0.20
C THR A 140 -5.08 -7.91 0.20
N TRP A 141 -4.66 -6.91 -0.59
CA TRP A 141 -3.49 -6.08 -0.29
C TRP A 141 -3.70 -5.15 0.91
N LEU A 142 -4.95 -4.87 1.28
CA LEU A 142 -5.29 -4.01 2.42
C LEU A 142 -5.38 -4.77 3.74
N LEU A 143 -5.50 -6.11 3.70
CA LEU A 143 -5.73 -6.91 4.91
C LEU A 143 -4.61 -6.77 5.94
N PRO A 144 -3.30 -6.75 5.59
CA PRO A 144 -2.25 -6.52 6.57
C PRO A 144 -2.34 -5.16 7.26
N THR A 145 -2.72 -4.11 6.52
CA THR A 145 -2.95 -2.78 7.10
C THR A 145 -4.14 -2.80 8.05
N LEU A 146 -5.28 -3.37 7.63
CA LEU A 146 -6.47 -3.48 8.47
C LEU A 146 -6.20 -4.32 9.73
N ALA A 147 -5.41 -5.38 9.62
CA ALA A 147 -4.97 -6.16 10.77
C ALA A 147 -4.14 -5.32 11.77
N LYS A 148 -3.37 -4.33 11.28
CA LYS A 148 -2.59 -3.43 12.11
C LYS A 148 -3.44 -2.34 12.77
N VAL A 149 -4.35 -1.71 12.03
CA VAL A 149 -5.06 -0.50 12.49
C VAL A 149 -6.48 -0.76 12.99
N ASP A 150 -7.03 -1.94 12.72
CA ASP A 150 -8.43 -2.29 12.97
C ASP A 150 -8.65 -3.82 13.06
N SER A 151 -7.81 -4.46 13.88
CA SER A 151 -7.72 -5.92 14.02
C SER A 151 -9.04 -6.58 14.42
N ASP A 152 -9.82 -5.96 15.31
CA ASP A 152 -11.07 -6.55 15.79
C ASP A 152 -12.13 -6.63 14.69
N TRP A 153 -12.26 -5.59 13.86
CA TRP A 153 -13.15 -5.62 12.70
C TRP A 153 -12.71 -6.70 11.70
N LEU A 154 -11.41 -6.77 11.40
CA LEU A 154 -10.90 -7.75 10.45
C LEU A 154 -11.18 -9.19 10.92
N VAL A 155 -10.91 -9.50 12.19
CA VAL A 155 -11.17 -10.81 12.77
C VAL A 155 -12.67 -11.14 12.73
N ALA A 156 -13.55 -10.17 12.98
CA ALA A 156 -14.99 -10.37 12.94
C ALA A 156 -15.53 -10.65 11.51
N ASN A 157 -14.83 -10.19 10.47
CA ASN A 157 -15.23 -10.36 9.06
C ASN A 157 -14.34 -11.37 8.30
N ALA A 158 -13.48 -12.10 9.00
CA ALA A 158 -12.42 -12.90 8.40
C ALA A 158 -12.90 -13.94 7.39
N ALA A 159 -13.99 -14.65 7.72
CA ALA A 159 -14.53 -15.71 6.87
C ALA A 159 -14.99 -15.23 5.48
N GLU A 160 -15.37 -13.95 5.37
CA GLU A 160 -15.77 -13.33 4.09
C GLU A 160 -14.56 -12.71 3.37
N LEU A 161 -13.61 -12.13 4.12
CA LEU A 161 -12.62 -11.21 3.56
C LEU A 161 -11.22 -11.78 3.38
N VAL A 162 -10.83 -12.79 4.16
CA VAL A 162 -9.44 -13.23 4.25
C VAL A 162 -9.29 -14.58 3.54
N PRO A 163 -8.69 -14.61 2.33
CA PRO A 163 -8.37 -15.88 1.68
C PRO A 163 -7.32 -16.63 2.49
N HIS A 164 -7.42 -17.96 2.54
CA HIS A 164 -6.45 -18.80 3.26
C HIS A 164 -5.00 -18.60 2.82
N GLN A 165 -4.77 -18.18 1.57
CA GLN A 165 -3.43 -17.93 1.04
C GLN A 165 -2.76 -16.68 1.64
N VAL A 166 -3.53 -15.75 2.21
CA VAL A 166 -3.01 -14.45 2.72
C VAL A 166 -2.57 -14.58 4.18
N VAL A 167 -1.66 -15.51 4.46
CA VAL A 167 -1.20 -15.79 5.85
C VAL A 167 -0.42 -14.64 6.48
N SER A 168 0.11 -13.71 5.68
CA SER A 168 0.82 -12.51 6.15
C SER A 168 -0.02 -11.62 7.06
N VAL A 169 -1.36 -11.69 6.95
CA VAL A 169 -2.31 -10.98 7.80
C VAL A 169 -2.18 -11.33 9.30
N LEU A 170 -1.60 -12.50 9.63
CA LEU A 170 -1.36 -12.92 11.02
C LEU A 170 -0.27 -12.11 11.70
N LEU A 171 0.73 -11.63 10.97
CA LEU A 171 1.91 -10.97 11.53
C LEU A 171 1.58 -9.74 12.39
N PRO A 172 0.76 -8.77 11.92
CA PRO A 172 0.42 -7.58 12.72
C PRO A 172 -0.56 -7.83 13.87
N LEU A 173 -1.21 -9.00 13.94
CA LEU A 173 -2.19 -9.31 14.99
C LEU A 173 -1.52 -9.70 16.31
N SER A 174 -2.22 -9.48 17.43
CA SER A 174 -1.81 -10.06 18.72
C SER A 174 -1.96 -11.59 18.74
N PRO A 175 -1.26 -12.34 19.61
CA PRO A 175 -1.40 -13.79 19.71
C PRO A 175 -2.85 -14.27 19.93
N ALA A 176 -3.63 -13.55 20.72
CA ALA A 176 -5.04 -13.86 20.93
C ALA A 176 -5.88 -13.67 19.66
N GLN A 177 -5.63 -12.60 18.90
CA GLN A 177 -6.33 -12.32 17.65
C GLN A 177 -5.92 -13.28 16.53
N ARG A 178 -4.65 -13.69 16.44
CA ARG A 178 -4.19 -14.72 15.50
C ARG A 178 -4.96 -16.02 15.68
N LYS A 179 -5.12 -16.49 16.93
CA LYS A 179 -5.93 -17.67 17.23
C LYS A 179 -7.39 -17.51 16.79
N LYS A 180 -8.01 -16.37 17.10
CA LYS A 180 -9.38 -16.07 16.65
C LYS A 180 -9.49 -16.07 15.12
N LEU A 181 -8.53 -15.48 14.42
CA LEU A 181 -8.51 -15.46 12.96
C LEU A 181 -8.39 -16.88 12.38
N VAL A 182 -7.45 -17.67 12.89
CA VAL A 182 -7.25 -19.06 12.43
C VAL A 182 -8.52 -19.89 12.62
N LEU A 183 -9.19 -19.74 13.76
CA LEU A 183 -10.46 -20.41 14.03
C LEU A 183 -11.59 -19.92 13.10
N ALA A 184 -11.67 -18.62 12.83
CA ALA A 184 -12.67 -18.05 11.94
C ALA A 184 -12.52 -18.50 10.47
N LEU A 185 -11.30 -18.89 10.08
CA LEU A 185 -10.99 -19.41 8.74
C LEU A 185 -11.12 -20.94 8.63
N ALA A 186 -11.50 -21.65 9.70
CA ALA A 186 -11.66 -23.09 9.62
C ALA A 186 -12.86 -23.49 8.74
N PRO A 187 -12.79 -24.61 7.99
CA PRO A 187 -11.65 -25.52 7.87
C PRO A 187 -10.57 -24.98 6.93
N TRP A 188 -9.31 -25.30 7.22
CA TRP A 188 -8.18 -24.91 6.36
C TRP A 188 -7.92 -25.95 5.27
N PRO A 189 -7.78 -25.55 4.00
CA PRO A 189 -7.38 -26.46 2.93
C PRO A 189 -5.98 -27.02 3.16
N GLN A 190 -5.80 -28.34 3.05
CA GLN A 190 -4.51 -29.00 3.24
C GLN A 190 -3.44 -28.42 2.31
N GLU A 191 -3.79 -28.19 1.04
CA GLU A 191 -2.92 -27.57 0.05
C GLU A 191 -2.37 -26.24 0.54
N THR A 192 -3.18 -25.40 1.19
CA THR A 192 -2.69 -24.12 1.71
C THR A 192 -1.62 -24.32 2.78
N LEU A 193 -1.83 -25.28 3.69
CA LEU A 193 -0.91 -25.54 4.81
C LEU A 193 0.47 -25.98 4.33
N GLU A 194 0.53 -26.75 3.25
CA GLU A 194 1.77 -27.25 2.65
C GLU A 194 2.61 -26.13 2.01
N HIS A 195 1.97 -25.03 1.59
CA HIS A 195 2.64 -23.88 0.97
C HIS A 195 3.12 -22.83 1.98
N ILE A 196 2.74 -22.94 3.26
CA ILE A 196 3.22 -22.01 4.29
C ILE A 196 4.68 -22.35 4.63
N SER A 197 5.60 -21.46 4.25
CA SER A 197 7.02 -21.70 4.40
C SER A 197 7.46 -21.78 5.87
N THR A 198 8.54 -22.53 6.12
CA THR A 198 9.17 -22.57 7.45
C THR A 198 9.69 -21.20 7.88
N GLN A 199 10.10 -20.35 6.93
CA GLN A 199 10.52 -18.97 7.19
C GLN A 199 9.36 -18.12 7.73
N PHE A 200 8.14 -18.31 7.23
CA PHE A 200 6.97 -17.62 7.76
C PHE A 200 6.77 -17.96 9.24
N TRP A 201 6.82 -19.24 9.60
CA TRP A 201 6.63 -19.67 11.00
C TRP A 201 7.70 -19.19 11.97
N ARG A 202 8.92 -18.91 11.48
CA ARG A 202 10.01 -18.34 12.30
C ARG A 202 9.76 -16.90 12.75
N GLN A 203 8.71 -16.25 12.24
CA GLN A 203 8.32 -14.90 12.67
C GLN A 203 7.49 -14.91 13.98
N PHE A 204 7.13 -16.10 14.49
CA PHE A 204 6.40 -16.26 15.74
C PHE A 204 7.25 -17.00 16.78
N GLU A 205 6.87 -16.88 18.05
CA GLU A 205 7.43 -17.71 19.10
C GLU A 205 7.15 -19.20 18.81
N PRO A 206 8.11 -20.12 19.03
CA PRO A 206 7.97 -21.52 18.63
C PRO A 206 6.70 -22.20 19.16
N ALA A 207 6.34 -21.93 20.42
CA ALA A 207 5.13 -22.47 21.05
C ALA A 207 3.84 -21.91 20.42
N GLU A 208 3.84 -20.64 20.04
CA GLU A 208 2.72 -20.01 19.33
C GLU A 208 2.58 -20.58 17.92
N ALA A 209 3.69 -20.68 17.17
CA ALA A 209 3.70 -21.26 15.83
C ALA A 209 3.14 -22.69 15.84
N GLN A 210 3.58 -23.52 16.79
CA GLN A 210 3.06 -24.88 16.95
C GLN A 210 1.56 -24.89 17.25
N ALA A 211 1.08 -24.02 18.13
CA ALA A 211 -0.33 -23.92 18.47
C ALA A 211 -1.19 -23.47 17.26
N LEU A 212 -0.74 -22.47 16.50
CA LEU A 212 -1.44 -22.01 15.30
C LEU A 212 -1.50 -23.12 14.23
N GLN A 213 -0.39 -23.83 14.02
CA GLN A 213 -0.36 -24.96 13.10
C GLN A 213 -1.29 -26.10 13.51
N ALA A 214 -1.37 -26.41 14.81
CA ALA A 214 -2.30 -27.42 15.33
C ALA A 214 -3.76 -27.01 15.04
N LEU A 215 -4.12 -25.77 15.36
CA LEU A 215 -5.44 -25.22 15.07
C LEU A 215 -5.79 -25.28 13.58
N MET A 216 -4.86 -24.91 12.71
CA MET A 216 -5.04 -24.99 11.26
C MET A 216 -5.25 -26.44 10.77
N ARG A 217 -4.62 -27.43 11.41
CA ARG A 217 -4.78 -28.86 11.08
C ARG A 217 -6.00 -29.51 11.74
N GLY A 218 -6.74 -28.78 12.58
CA GLY A 218 -7.86 -29.31 13.37
C GLY A 218 -7.41 -30.25 14.50
N GLN A 219 -6.22 -30.02 15.07
CA GLN A 219 -5.61 -30.79 16.15
C GLN A 219 -5.62 -30.04 17.50
#